data_AF-A0AAW0D3Z1-F1
#
_entry.id   AF-A0AAW0D3Z1-F1
#
_cell.length_a   1.000
_cell.length_b   1.000
_cell.length_c   1.000
_cell.angle_alpha   90.00
_cell.angle_beta   90.00
_cell.angle_gamma   90.00
#
_symmetry.space_group_name_H-M   'P 1'
#
loop_
_entity.id
_entity.type
_entity.pdbx_description
1 polymer ?
#
loop_
_entity_poly.entity_id
_entity_poly.type
_entity_poly.pdbx_seq_one_letter_code
_entity_poly.pdbx_strand_id
1 'polypeptide(L)'
;IGDNAATPDAYVAYSRSRNQIIVGHEGTDPTVLLSIKNDVKFSPTPLLTVLNVAGTPSNDEVHNGFQTAWVQTSTVVLNAVKEVQAQVPDASVLVTGHSLGAAISLLDAIFLKQQLPSNTSVQVVGFGRPRVGNAAFATWVDGFILIL
;
A
#
# COMPACT_ATOMS: atom_id res chain seq x y z
N ILE A 1 14.41 0.52 2.74
CA ILE A 1 13.86 1.76 2.12
C ILE A 1 13.24 2.53 3.26
N GLY A 2 13.50 3.82 3.46
CA GLY A 2 13.02 4.56 4.63
C GLY A 2 14.15 5.00 5.57
N ASP A 3 13.79 5.84 6.53
CA ASP A 3 14.71 6.41 7.53
C ASP A 3 14.27 6.16 8.98
N ASN A 4 13.22 5.36 9.18
CA ASN A 4 12.59 5.09 10.47
C ASN A 4 12.27 6.37 11.30
N ALA A 5 12.02 7.49 10.62
CA ALA A 5 11.71 8.78 11.25
C ALA A 5 10.54 9.45 10.54
N ALA A 6 10.81 10.22 9.49
CA ALA A 6 9.76 10.89 8.73
C ALA A 6 9.17 9.99 7.64
N THR A 7 9.92 8.97 7.21
CA THR A 7 9.57 8.02 6.16
C THR A 7 9.53 6.60 6.75
N PRO A 8 8.35 5.95 6.77
CA PRO A 8 8.24 4.57 7.26
C PRO A 8 9.17 3.61 6.53
N ASP A 9 9.74 2.64 7.24
CA ASP A 9 10.58 1.65 6.57
C ASP A 9 9.77 0.69 5.71
N ALA A 10 10.36 0.28 4.59
CA ALA A 10 9.88 -0.75 3.71
C ALA A 10 11.03 -1.62 3.21
N TYR A 11 10.71 -2.87 2.91
CA TYR A 11 11.63 -3.81 2.25
C TYR A 11 10.96 -4.50 1.07
N VAL A 12 11.79 -4.92 0.11
CA VAL A 12 11.40 -5.77 -1.01
C VAL A 12 12.28 -7.00 -1.01
N ALA A 13 11.69 -8.19 -1.02
CA ALA A 13 12.38 -9.46 -1.00
C ALA A 13 11.76 -10.44 -2.01
N TYR A 14 12.53 -11.42 -2.49
CA TYR A 14 12.01 -12.49 -3.34
C TYR A 14 12.01 -13.83 -2.61
N SER A 15 10.84 -14.46 -2.55
CA SER A 15 10.66 -15.82 -2.05
C SER A 15 10.67 -16.82 -3.20
N ARG A 16 11.77 -17.59 -3.32
CA ARG A 16 11.92 -18.65 -4.33
C ARG A 16 10.87 -19.75 -4.19
N SER A 17 10.60 -20.20 -2.96
CA SER A 17 9.67 -21.31 -2.70
C SER A 17 8.22 -21.00 -3.04
N ARG A 18 7.85 -19.71 -3.05
CA ARG A 18 6.50 -19.24 -3.41
C ARG A 18 6.43 -18.57 -4.78
N ASN A 19 7.58 -18.42 -5.46
CA ASN A 19 7.75 -17.56 -6.63
C ASN A 19 7.03 -16.20 -6.46
N GLN A 20 7.41 -15.47 -5.40
CA GLN A 20 6.68 -14.29 -4.95
C GLN A 20 7.62 -13.19 -4.49
N ILE A 21 7.42 -11.98 -5.01
CA ILE A 21 8.02 -10.75 -4.52
C ILE A 21 7.20 -10.28 -3.32
N ILE A 22 7.85 -10.07 -2.18
CA ILE A 22 7.23 -9.64 -0.93
C ILE A 22 7.67 -8.21 -0.65
N VAL A 23 6.69 -7.32 -0.55
CA VAL A 23 6.87 -5.93 -0.11
C VAL A 23 6.35 -5.84 1.33
N GLY A 24 7.22 -5.51 2.27
CA GLY A 24 6.85 -5.32 3.67
C GLY A 24 6.92 -3.85 4.06
N HIS A 25 5.86 -3.32 4.68
CA HIS A 25 5.78 -1.96 5.20
C HIS A 25 5.75 -1.97 6.74
N GLU A 26 6.58 -1.13 7.33
CA GLU A 26 6.67 -0.95 8.78
C GLU A 26 5.39 -0.36 9.36
N GLY A 27 5.04 -0.81 10.57
CA GLY A 27 4.03 -0.17 11.38
C GLY A 27 4.55 1.09 12.06
N THR A 28 3.99 1.38 13.23
CA THR A 28 4.55 2.39 14.15
C THR A 28 4.21 1.96 15.57
N ASP A 29 4.89 2.54 16.56
CA ASP A 29 4.54 2.39 17.97
C ASP A 29 3.05 2.70 18.18
N PRO A 30 2.29 1.89 18.95
CA PRO A 30 0.89 2.14 19.27
C PRO A 30 0.60 3.53 19.84
N THR A 31 1.54 4.11 20.61
CA THR A 31 1.41 5.48 21.13
C THR A 31 1.49 6.53 20.03
N VAL A 32 2.35 6.30 19.03
CA VAL A 32 2.45 7.13 17.82
C VAL A 32 1.26 6.89 16.88
N LEU A 33 0.73 5.67 16.81
CA LEU A 33 -0.50 5.38 16.07
C LEU A 33 -1.70 6.12 16.68
N LEU A 34 -1.79 6.17 18.01
CA LEU A 34 -2.80 6.92 18.73
C LEU A 34 -2.60 8.44 18.59
N SER A 35 -1.35 8.91 18.57
CA SER A 35 -1.07 10.33 18.31
C SER A 35 -1.40 10.70 16.87
N ILE A 36 -1.05 9.88 15.87
CA ILE A 36 -1.50 10.06 14.47
C ILE A 36 -3.02 10.06 14.41
N LYS A 37 -3.72 9.14 15.10
CA LYS A 37 -5.19 9.12 15.11
C LYS A 37 -5.82 10.37 15.75
N ASN A 38 -5.14 11.01 16.71
CA ASN A 38 -5.61 12.18 17.42
C ASN A 38 -5.21 13.51 16.75
N ASP A 39 -3.95 13.64 16.31
CA ASP A 39 -3.38 14.79 15.59
C ASP A 39 -3.87 14.82 14.14
N VAL A 40 -3.95 13.65 13.51
CA VAL A 40 -4.65 13.41 12.24
C VAL A 40 -6.05 12.90 12.59
N LYS A 41 -6.90 13.77 13.14
CA LYS A 41 -8.35 13.58 12.98
C LYS A 41 -8.57 13.18 11.53
N PHE A 42 -9.19 12.02 11.29
CA PHE A 42 -9.45 11.47 9.95
C PHE A 42 -9.79 12.63 9.02
N SER A 43 -8.79 13.05 8.22
CA SER A 43 -8.89 14.18 7.32
C SER A 43 -9.13 13.53 5.97
N PRO A 44 -10.41 13.33 5.61
CA PRO A 44 -10.75 12.75 4.33
C PRO A 44 -10.21 13.67 3.25
N THR A 45 -9.48 13.08 2.31
CA THR A 45 -9.03 13.75 1.11
C THR A 45 -9.31 12.82 -0.07
N PRO A 46 -9.61 13.35 -1.27
CA PRO A 46 -9.70 12.52 -2.45
C PRO A 46 -8.44 11.66 -2.62
N LEU A 47 -8.63 10.45 -3.16
CA LEU A 47 -7.56 9.58 -3.58
C LEU A 47 -6.70 10.32 -4.62
N LEU A 48 -5.37 10.26 -4.45
CA LEU A 48 -4.46 10.91 -5.39
C LEU A 48 -4.69 10.42 -6.81
N THR A 49 -4.53 11.32 -7.78
CA THR A 49 -4.71 11.03 -9.20
C THR A 49 -3.83 9.89 -9.71
N VAL A 50 -2.65 9.70 -9.12
CA VAL A 50 -1.74 8.59 -9.43
C VAL A 50 -2.30 7.22 -9.01
N LEU A 51 -3.28 7.20 -8.10
CA LEU A 51 -4.03 6.02 -7.69
C LEU A 51 -5.45 5.97 -8.29
N ASN A 52 -5.93 7.09 -8.85
CA ASN A 52 -7.24 7.23 -9.47
C ASN A 52 -7.26 6.58 -10.85
N VAL A 53 -7.82 5.38 -10.92
CA VAL A 53 -7.92 4.58 -12.15
C VAL A 53 -9.37 4.29 -12.55
N ALA A 54 -9.55 3.60 -13.66
CA ALA A 54 -10.87 3.22 -14.16
C ALA A 54 -11.73 2.58 -13.05
N GLY A 55 -12.92 3.14 -12.86
CA GLY A 55 -13.89 2.70 -11.85
C GLY A 55 -13.73 3.31 -10.47
N THR A 56 -12.73 4.16 -10.22
CA THR A 56 -12.60 4.88 -8.94
C THR A 56 -13.79 5.85 -8.77
N PRO A 57 -14.54 5.79 -7.66
CA PRO A 57 -15.69 6.67 -7.43
C PRO A 57 -15.28 8.13 -7.26
N SER A 58 -16.03 9.08 -7.82
CA SER A 58 -15.74 10.52 -7.67
C SER A 58 -15.89 11.06 -6.24
N ASN A 59 -16.55 10.30 -5.37
CA ASN A 59 -16.72 10.59 -3.94
C ASN A 59 -15.85 9.68 -3.06
N ASP A 60 -14.77 9.11 -3.61
CA ASP A 60 -13.77 8.46 -2.79
C ASP A 60 -13.13 9.46 -1.82
N GLU A 61 -12.83 8.98 -0.62
CA GLU A 61 -12.04 9.72 0.34
C GLU A 61 -11.15 8.74 1.09
N VAL A 62 -9.88 9.07 1.23
CA VAL A 62 -8.88 8.34 2.01
C VAL A 62 -8.32 9.22 3.12
N HIS A 63 -7.74 8.58 4.13
CA HIS A 63 -7.06 9.28 5.21
C HIS A 63 -5.79 9.95 4.70
N ASN A 64 -5.76 11.29 4.74
CA ASN A 64 -4.64 12.07 4.22
C ASN A 64 -3.27 11.59 4.72
N GLY A 65 -3.14 11.33 6.03
CA GLY A 65 -1.87 10.87 6.61
C GLY A 65 -1.36 9.53 6.05
N PHE A 66 -2.25 8.59 5.69
CA PHE A 66 -1.81 7.30 5.13
C PHE A 66 -1.33 7.48 3.70
N GLN A 67 -2.02 8.32 2.93
CA GLN A 67 -1.63 8.65 1.58
C GLN A 67 -0.30 9.44 1.56
N THR A 68 -0.13 10.41 2.46
CA THR A 68 1.14 11.14 2.61
C THR A 68 2.29 10.20 2.93
N ALA A 69 2.11 9.29 3.89
CA ALA A 69 3.14 8.30 4.24
C ALA A 69 3.45 7.36 3.07
N TRP A 70 2.43 6.87 2.36
CA TRP A 70 2.61 6.02 1.18
C TRP A 70 3.40 6.73 0.06
N VAL A 71 3.11 8.00 -0.23
CA VAL A 71 3.82 8.77 -1.27
C VAL A 71 5.33 8.82 -1.03
N GLN A 72 5.77 8.85 0.22
CA GLN A 72 7.20 8.95 0.55
C GLN A 72 8.01 7.73 0.08
N THR A 73 7.40 6.54 0.01
CA THR A 73 8.09 5.30 -0.34
C THR A 73 7.69 4.70 -1.70
N SER A 74 6.51 5.07 -2.23
CA SER A 74 5.89 4.40 -3.39
C SER A 74 6.79 4.29 -4.63
N THR A 75 7.50 5.36 -4.99
CA THR A 75 8.39 5.37 -6.17
C THR A 75 9.58 4.42 -5.98
N VAL A 76 10.20 4.44 -4.79
CA VAL A 76 11.38 3.61 -4.49
C VAL A 76 10.97 2.13 -4.41
N VAL A 77 9.82 1.84 -3.80
CA VAL A 77 9.25 0.49 -3.74
C VAL A 77 8.93 -0.02 -5.15
N LEU A 78 8.26 0.77 -5.99
CA LEU A 78 7.95 0.37 -7.37
C LEU A 78 9.21 0.01 -8.16
N ASN A 79 10.25 0.83 -8.06
CA ASN A 79 11.51 0.58 -8.76
C ASN A 79 12.17 -0.71 -8.29
N ALA A 80 12.21 -0.95 -6.97
CA ALA A 80 12.74 -2.19 -6.40
C ALA A 80 11.93 -3.42 -6.83
N VAL A 81 10.59 -3.32 -6.86
CA VAL A 81 9.73 -4.41 -7.37
C VAL A 81 9.99 -4.68 -8.85
N LYS A 82 10.11 -3.64 -9.68
CA LYS A 82 10.42 -3.79 -11.11
C LYS A 82 11.80 -4.40 -11.35
N GLU A 83 12.79 -4.03 -10.55
CA GLU A 83 14.15 -4.60 -10.63
C GLU A 83 14.14 -6.11 -10.33
N VAL A 84 13.40 -6.53 -9.31
CA VAL A 84 13.24 -7.96 -8.98
C VAL A 84 12.41 -8.65 -10.07
N GLN A 85 11.30 -8.05 -10.52
CA GLN A 85 10.44 -8.63 -11.56
C GLN A 85 11.17 -8.83 -12.90
N ALA A 86 12.13 -7.96 -13.25
CA ALA A 86 12.95 -8.15 -14.44
C ALA A 86 13.77 -9.45 -14.42
N GLN A 87 14.08 -9.96 -13.22
CA GLN A 87 14.81 -11.22 -13.02
C GLN A 87 13.87 -12.42 -12.87
N VAL A 88 12.64 -12.19 -12.40
CA VAL A 88 11.61 -13.22 -12.16
C VAL A 88 10.25 -12.77 -12.72
N PRO A 89 10.08 -12.74 -14.06
CA PRO A 89 8.93 -12.09 -14.71
C PRO A 89 7.58 -12.73 -14.36
N ASP A 90 7.58 -14.01 -14.00
CA ASP A 90 6.37 -14.77 -13.63
C ASP A 90 6.06 -14.72 -12.12
N ALA A 91 6.85 -14.00 -11.33
CA ALA A 91 6.62 -13.92 -9.88
C ALA A 91 5.38 -13.09 -9.56
N SER A 92 4.58 -13.59 -8.61
CA SER A 92 3.49 -12.81 -8.01
C SER A 92 4.03 -11.75 -7.04
N VAL A 93 3.22 -10.77 -6.68
CA VAL A 93 3.55 -9.75 -5.68
C VAL A 93 2.61 -9.86 -4.49
N LEU A 94 3.18 -9.92 -3.29
CA LEU A 94 2.48 -9.80 -2.01
C LEU A 94 2.95 -8.53 -1.32
N VAL A 95 2.00 -7.67 -0.95
CA VAL A 95 2.25 -6.49 -0.12
C VAL A 95 1.72 -6.76 1.28
N THR A 96 2.50 -6.47 2.31
CA THR A 96 2.11 -6.76 3.69
C THR A 96 2.64 -5.73 4.68
N GLY A 97 1.93 -5.59 5.80
CA GLY A 97 2.31 -4.70 6.89
C GLY A 97 1.39 -4.84 8.08
N HIS A 98 1.77 -4.23 9.19
CA HIS A 98 0.99 -4.17 10.43
C HIS A 98 0.68 -2.71 10.80
N SER A 99 -0.47 -2.46 11.43
CA SER A 99 -0.83 -1.12 11.94
C SER A 99 -0.81 -0.06 10.82
N LEU A 100 -0.02 1.02 10.93
CA LEU A 100 0.19 2.00 9.85
C LEU A 100 0.63 1.31 8.54
N GLY A 101 1.58 0.40 8.61
CA GLY A 101 2.10 -0.34 7.45
C GLY A 101 1.03 -1.16 6.74
N ALA A 102 -0.01 -1.61 7.44
CA ALA A 102 -1.14 -2.28 6.81
C ALA A 102 -2.01 -1.34 5.97
N ALA A 103 -2.11 -0.06 6.36
CA ALA A 103 -2.79 0.97 5.55
C ALA A 103 -1.97 1.36 4.32
N ILE A 104 -0.67 1.57 4.50
CA ILE A 104 0.27 1.86 3.40
C ILE A 104 0.28 0.69 2.40
N SER A 105 0.32 -0.55 2.88
CA SER A 105 0.30 -1.75 2.04
C SER A 105 -0.92 -1.83 1.12
N LEU A 106 -2.09 -1.35 1.57
CA LEU A 106 -3.29 -1.34 0.74
C LEU A 106 -3.15 -0.36 -0.43
N LEU A 107 -2.70 0.87 -0.14
CA LEU A 107 -2.47 1.89 -1.17
C LEU A 107 -1.36 1.45 -2.14
N ASP A 108 -0.32 0.82 -1.62
CA ASP A 108 0.81 0.37 -2.41
C ASP A 108 0.47 -0.83 -3.31
N ALA A 109 -0.37 -1.77 -2.83
CA ALA A 109 -0.86 -2.85 -3.67
C ALA A 109 -1.73 -2.36 -4.83
N ILE A 110 -2.55 -1.33 -4.60
CA ILE A 110 -3.31 -0.65 -5.65
C ILE A 110 -2.36 -0.06 -6.68
N PHE A 111 -1.34 0.68 -6.23
CA PHE A 111 -0.35 1.29 -7.13
C PHE A 111 0.44 0.26 -7.93
N LEU A 112 0.99 -0.76 -7.27
CA LEU A 112 1.76 -1.82 -7.92
C LEU A 112 0.91 -2.56 -8.96
N LYS A 113 -0.35 -2.87 -8.66
CA LYS A 113 -1.26 -3.49 -9.64
C LYS A 113 -1.45 -2.65 -10.90
N GLN A 114 -1.41 -1.32 -10.78
CA GLN A 114 -1.53 -0.42 -11.93
C GLN A 114 -0.23 -0.31 -12.74
N GLN A 115 0.92 -0.39 -12.07
CA GLN A 115 2.23 -0.09 -12.67
C GLN A 115 2.98 -1.31 -13.21
N LEU A 116 2.55 -2.51 -12.82
CA LEU A 116 3.12 -3.78 -13.26
C LEU A 116 2.35 -4.36 -14.45
N PRO A 117 2.95 -5.30 -15.22
CA PRO A 117 2.25 -6.00 -16.31
C PRO A 117 0.89 -6.55 -15.84
N SER A 118 -0.14 -6.47 -16.68
CA SER A 118 -1.52 -6.82 -16.33
C SER A 118 -1.73 -8.28 -15.91
N ASN A 119 -0.82 -9.17 -16.29
CA ASN A 119 -0.78 -10.57 -15.86
C ASN A 119 -0.09 -10.79 -14.50
N THR A 120 0.47 -9.75 -13.88
CA THR A 120 1.09 -9.83 -12.55
C THR A 120 -0.01 -9.93 -11.48
N SER A 121 -0.05 -11.05 -10.76
CA SER A 121 -0.91 -11.18 -9.58
C SER A 121 -0.36 -10.33 -8.44
N VAL A 122 -1.14 -9.35 -7.97
CA VAL A 122 -0.82 -8.52 -6.80
C VAL A 122 -1.86 -8.76 -5.71
N GLN A 123 -1.38 -9.05 -4.50
CA GLN A 123 -2.20 -9.38 -3.34
C GLN A 123 -1.74 -8.56 -2.13
N VAL A 124 -2.65 -8.31 -1.19
CA VAL A 124 -2.34 -7.57 0.04
C VAL A 124 -2.82 -8.30 1.27
N VAL A 125 -1.97 -8.34 2.30
CA VAL A 125 -2.31 -8.85 3.65
C VAL A 125 -1.91 -7.83 4.69
N GLY A 126 -2.90 -7.27 5.38
CA GLY A 126 -2.69 -6.25 6.42
C GLY A 126 -3.10 -6.75 7.79
N PHE A 127 -2.24 -6.58 8.79
CA PHE A 127 -2.53 -6.94 10.18
C PHE A 127 -2.90 -5.70 11.00
N GLY A 128 -4.03 -5.73 11.71
CA GLY A 128 -4.47 -4.58 12.52
C GLY A 128 -4.72 -3.30 11.71
N ARG A 129 -5.16 -3.45 10.45
CA ARG A 129 -5.31 -2.35 9.49
C ARG A 129 -6.34 -1.32 9.96
N PRO A 130 -5.98 -0.03 10.13
CA PRO A 130 -6.97 1.02 10.39
C PRO A 130 -7.85 1.26 9.15
N ARG A 131 -8.98 1.94 9.33
CA ARG A 131 -9.86 2.32 8.21
C ARG A 131 -9.12 3.29 7.29
N VAL A 132 -8.86 2.87 6.05
CA VAL A 132 -8.05 3.64 5.08
C VAL A 132 -8.87 4.72 4.36
N GLY A 133 -10.14 4.45 4.07
CA GLY A 133 -11.02 5.39 3.38
C GLY A 133 -12.49 5.19 3.70
N ASN A 134 -13.34 5.94 3.01
CA ASN A 134 -14.79 5.87 3.14
C ASN A 134 -15.38 4.62 2.46
N ALA A 135 -16.70 4.46 2.54
CA ALA A 135 -17.38 3.28 1.99
C ALA A 135 -17.27 3.17 0.46
N ALA A 136 -17.22 4.31 -0.26
CA ALA A 136 -17.05 4.33 -1.70
C ALA A 136 -15.66 3.79 -2.09
N PHE A 137 -14.61 4.26 -1.42
CA PHE A 137 -13.26 3.72 -1.57
C PHE A 137 -13.21 2.22 -1.25
N ALA A 138 -13.77 1.80 -0.10
CA ALA A 138 -13.76 0.39 0.32
C ALA A 138 -14.43 -0.53 -0.71
N THR A 139 -15.62 -0.15 -1.20
CA THR A 139 -16.38 -0.92 -2.19
C THR A 139 -15.60 -1.07 -3.50
N TRP A 140 -14.95 0.01 -3.95
CA TRP A 140 -14.12 -0.04 -5.15
C TRP A 140 -12.89 -0.95 -4.96
N VAL A 141 -12.21 -0.82 -3.82
CA VAL A 141 -11.01 -1.62 -3.50
C VAL A 141 -11.32 -3.11 -3.48
N ASP A 142 -12.45 -3.54 -2.91
CA ASP A 142 -12.83 -4.95 -2.83
C ASP A 142 -13.00 -5.60 -4.22
N GLY A 143 -13.37 -4.82 -5.24
CA GLY A 143 -13.43 -5.27 -6.64
C GLY A 143 -12.10 -5.11 -7.40
N PHE A 144 -11.18 -4.29 -6.90
CA PHE A 144 -9.95 -3.93 -7.60
C PHE A 144 -8.74 -4.75 -7.17
N ILE A 145 -8.56 -5.07 -5.89
CA ILE A 145 -7.38 -5.77 -5.36
C ILE A 145 -7.78 -7.02 -4.57
N LEU A 146 -6.96 -8.07 -4.63
CA LEU A 146 -7.17 -9.25 -3.79
C LEU A 146 -6.62 -9.00 -2.39
N ILE A 147 -7.52 -8.85 -1.43
CA ILE A 147 -7.21 -8.76 0.00
C ILE A 147 -7.36 -10.16 0.60
N LEU A 148 -6.32 -10.68 1.27
CA LEU A 148 -6.38 -11.96 1.99
C LEU A 148 -6.59 -11.78 3.50
#